data_AF-A0A2I0VGM7-F1
#
_entry.id   AF-A0A2I0VGM7-F1
#
_cell.length_a   1.000
_cell.length_b   1.000
_cell.length_c   1.000
_cell.angle_alpha   90.00
_cell.angle_beta   90.00
_cell.angle_gamma   90.00
#
_symmetry.space_group_name_H-M   'P 1'
#
loop_
_entity.id
_entity.type
_entity.pdbx_description
1 polymer ?
#
loop_
_entity_poly.entity_id
_entity_poly.type
_entity_poly.pdbx_seq_one_letter_code
_entity_poly.pdbx_strand_id
1 'polypeptide(L)' 'MEVDRIEKQFDDCIAFLLRILSFKLNVGHFPHLADLVTRINYNYFYMSDSGNLLTVPSFEGAKLGRNLPS' A
#
# COMPACT_ATOMS: atom_id res chain seq x y z
N MET A 1 20.49 -6.93 -4.96
CA MET A 1 20.39 -8.22 -5.68
C MET A 1 19.22 -8.15 -6.65
N GLU A 2 19.06 -9.13 -7.55
CA GLU A 2 17.92 -9.16 -8.49
C GLU A 2 16.57 -9.18 -7.74
N VAL A 3 16.51 -9.94 -6.64
CA VAL A 3 15.36 -10.01 -5.74
C VAL A 3 14.97 -8.61 -5.23
N ASP A 4 15.91 -7.84 -4.69
CA ASP A 4 15.62 -6.48 -4.19
C ASP A 4 15.07 -5.54 -5.29
N ARG A 5 15.45 -5.75 -6.56
CA ARG A 5 14.91 -4.97 -7.69
C ARG A 5 13.49 -5.40 -8.03
N ILE A 6 13.21 -6.70 -7.99
CA ILE A 6 11.88 -7.27 -8.22
C ILE A 6 10.93 -6.83 -7.10
N GLU A 7 11.35 -6.89 -5.84
CA GLU A 7 10.58 -6.43 -4.69
C GLU A 7 10.23 -4.94 -4.83
N LYS A 8 11.20 -4.11 -5.20
CA LYS A 8 10.95 -2.69 -5.45
C LYS A 8 9.94 -2.47 -6.58
N GLN A 9 10.08 -3.17 -7.70
CA GLN A 9 9.14 -3.06 -8.83
C GLN A 9 7.74 -3.51 -8.45
N PHE A 10 7.62 -4.53 -7.60
CA PHE A 10 6.35 -4.99 -7.07
C PHE A 10 5.70 -3.91 -6.20
N ASP A 11 6.44 -3.33 -5.25
CA ASP A 11 5.94 -2.25 -4.38
C ASP A 11 5.49 -1.02 -5.19
N ASP A 12 6.29 -0.59 -6.16
CA ASP A 12 5.96 0.53 -7.06
C ASP A 12 4.67 0.24 -7.86
N CYS A 13 4.48 -1.01 -8.31
CA CYS A 13 3.29 -1.44 -9.03
C CYS A 13 2.03 -1.39 -8.14
N ILE A 14 2.12 -1.86 -6.89
CA ILE A 14 1.00 -1.82 -5.93
C ILE A 14 0.64 -0.38 -5.58
N ALA A 15 1.63 0.47 -5.32
CA ALA A 15 1.39 1.90 -5.04
C ALA A 15 0.69 2.60 -6.21
N PHE A 16 1.12 2.32 -7.45
CA PHE A 16 0.48 2.84 -8.66
C PHE A 16 -0.98 2.37 -8.80
N LEU A 17 -1.21 1.07 -8.60
CA LEU A 17 -2.55 0.48 -8.65
C LEU A 17 -3.49 1.15 -7.62
N LEU A 18 -3.05 1.25 -6.36
CA LEU A 18 -3.84 1.88 -5.29
C LEU A 18 -4.19 3.33 -5.60
N ARG A 19 -3.28 4.09 -6.21
CA ARG A 19 -3.52 5.48 -6.62
C ARG A 19 -4.62 5.58 -7.69
N ILE A 20 -4.59 4.72 -8.71
CA ILE A 20 -5.62 4.70 -9.76
C ILE A 20 -6.98 4.29 -9.19
N LEU A 21 -7.00 3.24 -8.37
CA LEU A 21 -8.25 2.74 -7.79
C LEU A 21 -8.89 3.76 -6.86
N SER A 22 -8.09 4.44 -6.04
CA SER A 22 -8.56 5.50 -5.15
C SER A 22 -9.11 6.71 -5.91
N PHE A 23 -8.50 7.09 -7.04
CA PHE A 23 -9.06 8.13 -7.91
C PHE A 23 -10.44 7.74 -8.46
N LYS A 24 -10.61 6.47 -8.84
CA LYS A 24 -11.89 5.94 -9.35
C LYS A 24 -12.99 5.95 -8.29
N LEU A 25 -12.66 5.69 -7.02
CA LEU A 25 -13.58 5.78 -5.88
C LEU A 25 -14.06 7.22 -5.62
N ASN A 26 -13.22 8.22 -5.89
CA ASN A 26 -13.60 9.63 -5.72
C ASN A 26 -14.62 10.12 -6.78
N VAL A 27 -14.78 9.39 -7.89
CA VAL A 27 -15.63 9.79 -9.02
C VAL A 27 -17.01 9.12 -8.97
N GLY A 28 -17.17 8.03 -8.21
CA GLY A 28 -18.43 7.30 -8.14
C GLY A 28 -18.52 6.30 -6.99
N HIS A 29 -19.72 5.79 -6.72
CA HIS A 29 -19.94 4.83 -5.65
C HIS A 29 -19.62 3.41 -6.10
N PHE A 30 -18.47 2.88 -5.67
CA PHE A 30 -18.01 1.52 -5.98
C PHE A 30 -17.64 0.75 -4.71
N PRO A 31 -18.64 0.21 -3.97
CA PRO A 31 -18.40 -0.41 -2.66
C PRO A 31 -17.45 -1.61 -2.72
N HIS A 32 -17.56 -2.46 -3.75
CA HIS A 32 -16.66 -3.61 -3.91
C HIS A 32 -15.21 -3.20 -4.21
N LEU A 33 -15.03 -2.09 -4.94
CA LEU A 33 -13.71 -1.57 -5.22
C LEU A 33 -13.08 -0.93 -3.98
N ALA A 34 -13.89 -0.27 -3.14
CA ALA A 34 -13.45 0.28 -1.87
C ALA A 34 -12.98 -0.82 -0.90
N ASP A 35 -13.73 -1.94 -0.82
CA ASP A 35 -13.32 -3.11 -0.03
C ASP A 35 -11.99 -3.69 -0.54
N LEU A 36 -11.83 -3.84 -1.86
CA LEU A 36 -10.58 -4.32 -2.45
C LEU A 36 -9.39 -3.42 -2.11
N VAL A 37 -9.53 -2.10 -2.28
CA VAL A 37 -8.47 -1.12 -1.95
C VAL A 37 -8.10 -1.21 -0.46
N THR A 38 -9.10 -1.33 0.42
CA THR A 38 -8.89 -1.46 1.87
C THR A 38 -8.12 -2.73 2.23
N ARG A 39 -8.44 -3.85 1.58
CA ARG A 39 -7.75 -5.14 1.81
C ARG A 39 -6.31 -5.15 1.30
N ILE A 40 -6.06 -4.54 0.14
CA ILE A 40 -4.70 -4.41 -0.41
C ILE A 40 -3.89 -3.45 0.48
N ASN A 41 -4.48 -2.34 0.91
CA ASN A 41 -3.83 -1.35 1.77
C ASN A 41 -4.06 -1.62 3.26
N TYR A 42 -3.89 -2.88 3.68
CA TYR A 42 -4.05 -3.27 5.07
C TYR A 42 -3.06 -2.53 5.98
N ASN A 43 -3.52 -2.09 7.16
CA ASN A 43 -2.74 -1.26 8.10
C ASN A 43 -2.11 0.00 7.48
N TYR A 44 -2.70 0.53 6.41
CA TYR A 44 -2.20 1.72 5.72
C TYR A 44 -0.77 1.57 5.20
N PHE A 45 -0.34 0.35 4.84
CA PHE A 45 1.05 0.07 4.47
C PHE A 45 1.55 0.90 3.26
N TYR A 46 0.73 1.05 2.23
CA TYR A 46 1.11 1.76 0.99
C TYR A 46 0.55 3.18 0.94
N MET A 47 -0.61 3.42 1.55
CA MET A 47 -1.33 4.69 1.50
C MET A 47 -1.99 5.00 2.84
N SER A 48 -1.93 6.25 3.28
CA SER A 48 -2.67 6.71 4.45
C SER A 48 -4.19 6.77 4.20
N ASP A 49 -4.96 6.89 5.28
CA ASP A 49 -6.40 7.16 5.27
C ASP A 49 -6.79 8.41 4.47
N SER A 50 -5.91 9.42 4.47
CA SER A 50 -6.05 10.66 3.70
C SER A 50 -5.75 10.52 2.20
N GLY A 51 -5.37 9.34 1.72
CA GLY A 51 -5.08 9.11 0.31
C GLY A 51 -3.65 9.47 -0.13
N ASN A 52 -2.79 9.84 0.82
CA ASN A 52 -1.38 10.12 0.54
C ASN A 52 -0.59 8.81 0.50
N LEU A 53 0.17 8.59 -0.58
CA LEU A 53 1.11 7.48 -0.67
C LEU A 53 2.18 7.65 0.42
N LEU A 54 2.36 6.60 1.22
CA LEU A 54 3.49 6.56 2.11
C LEU A 54 4.71 6.26 1.25
N THR A 55 5.78 7.05 1.38
CA THR A 55 7.06 6.71 0.77
C THR A 55 7.53 5.43 1.44
N VAL A 56 7.22 4.28 0.85
CA VAL A 56 7.64 2.97 1.35
C VAL A 56 9.17 3.00 1.38
N PRO A 57 9.81 3.08 2.55
CA PRO A 57 11.26 3.07 2.62
C PRO A 57 11.64 1.60 2.46
N SER A 58 11.84 1.16 1.21
CA SER A 58 12.44 -0.12 0.79
C SER A 58 12.57 -1.13 1.94
N PHE A 59 11.45 -1.72 2.36
CA PHE A 59 11.37 -2.86 3.28
C PHE A 59 12.26 -2.90 4.55
N GLU A 60 12.83 -1.80 5.05
CA GLU A 60 13.54 -1.82 6.35
C GLU A 60 12.56 -1.77 7.54
N GLY A 61 11.36 -1.23 7.33
CA GLY A 61 10.33 -1.07 8.37
C GLY A 61 9.52 -2.33 8.70
N ALA A 62 9.50 -3.36 7.83
CA ALA A 62 8.71 -4.58 8.06
C ALA A 62 9.26 -5.46 9.21
N LYS A 63 10.43 -5.14 9.75
CA LYS A 63 10.98 -5.80 10.96
C LYS A 63 10.44 -5.20 12.28
N LEU A 64 9.77 -4.05 12.25
CA LEU A 64 9.27 -3.38 13.46
C LEU A 64 7.92 -3.95 13.98
N GLY A 65 7.40 -5.01 13.35
CA GLY A 65 6.21 -5.74 13.84
C GLY A 65 6.52 -6.89 14.81
N ARG A 66 7.80 -7.17 15.13
CA ARG A 66 8.19 -8.32 15.97
C ARG A 66 8.70 -7.98 17.37
N ASN A 67 8.87 -6.71 17.71
CA ASN A 67 9.43 -6.32 19.01
C ASN A 67 8.51 -5.32 19.72
N LEU A 68 7.38 -5.81 20.24
CA LEU A 68 6.68 -5.14 21.35
C LEU A 68 7.03 -5.91 22.63
N PRO A 69 7.73 -5.30 23.61
CA PRO A 69 7.88 -5.92 24.93
C PRO A 69 6.55 -5.89 25.69
N SER A 70 6.38 -6.90 26.54
CA SER A 70 5.24 -7.16 27.43
C SER A 70 5.05 -6.07 28.48
#